data_AF-A0A6G3LP53-F1
#
_entry.id   AF-A0A6G3LP53-F1
#
_cell.length_a   1.000
_cell.length_b   1.000
_cell.length_c   1.000
_cell.angle_alpha   90.00
_cell.angle_beta   90.00
_cell.angle_gamma   90.00
#
_symmetry.space_group_name_H-M   'P 1'
#
loop_
_entity.id
_entity.type
_entity.pdbx_description
1 polymer ?
#
loop_
_entity_poly.entity_id
_entity_poly.type
_entity_poly.pdbx_seq_one_letter_code
_entity_poly.pdbx_strand_id
1 'polypeptide(L)'
;MGSILLLWFSCRFIPNLQYVLHLILLYWLQPRLEYTKEEVTNPKRTVCSTVRIIGGRYPRLPVRTSEPVPKGKIKEVINQLKGLTVKAPVRRGDVILRNVAGTGADIIAEMDVEETS
;
A
#
# COMPACT_ATOMS: atom_id res chain seq x y z
N MET A 1 27.33 -12.78 31.35
CA MET A 1 28.09 -12.22 30.21
C MET A 1 27.09 -11.76 29.17
N GLY A 2 26.79 -10.48 28.92
CA GLY A 2 27.08 -9.19 29.54
C GLY A 2 25.84 -8.31 29.32
N SER A 3 25.38 -7.57 30.33
CA SER A 3 25.76 -6.18 30.59
C SER A 3 25.35 -5.18 29.50
N ILE A 4 24.04 -4.96 29.30
CA ILE A 4 23.48 -3.72 28.71
C ILE A 4 22.36 -3.18 29.62
N LEU A 5 22.53 -3.39 30.93
CA LEU A 5 21.73 -2.77 31.98
C LEU A 5 22.63 -1.75 32.68
N LEU A 6 22.93 -0.60 32.05
CA LEU A 6 23.53 0.62 32.65
C LEU A 6 23.98 1.61 31.55
N LEU A 7 23.03 2.28 30.91
CA LEU A 7 23.28 3.59 30.25
C LEU A 7 21.99 4.44 30.24
N TRP A 8 21.16 4.27 31.28
CA TRP A 8 19.94 5.04 31.51
C TRP A 8 20.08 6.06 32.66
N PHE A 9 21.32 6.37 33.07
CA PHE A 9 21.59 7.15 34.29
C PHE A 9 22.70 8.20 34.15
N SER A 10 22.85 8.79 32.96
CA SER A 10 23.47 10.12 32.85
C SER A 10 22.82 10.93 31.73
N CYS A 11 21.51 11.13 31.85
CA CYS A 11 20.84 12.25 31.19
C CYS A 11 20.68 13.37 32.23
N ARG A 12 21.80 13.87 32.74
CA ARG A 12 21.84 15.25 33.25
C ARG A 12 21.94 16.14 32.03
N PHE A 13 21.16 17.22 32.05
CA PHE A 13 21.11 18.29 31.04
C PHE A 13 20.15 18.05 29.86
N ILE A 14 18.85 18.20 30.13
CA ILE A 14 17.88 18.61 29.10
C ILE A 14 17.83 20.15 29.15
N PRO A 15 18.49 20.89 28.24
CA PRO A 15 18.29 22.32 28.15
C PRO A 15 16.93 22.60 27.52
N ASN A 16 16.06 23.29 28.27
CA ASN A 16 14.82 23.93 27.82
C ASN A 16 13.75 23.05 27.13
N LEU A 17 12.60 22.93 27.80
CA LEU A 17 11.36 22.38 27.26
C LEU A 17 10.94 23.04 25.91
N GLN A 18 11.37 24.28 25.67
CA GLN A 18 11.20 25.02 24.41
C GLN A 18 11.84 24.30 23.20
N TYR A 19 13.02 23.68 23.35
CA TYR A 19 13.73 23.01 22.27
C TYR A 19 13.07 21.68 21.88
N VAL A 20 12.55 20.95 22.87
CA VAL A 20 11.84 19.68 22.65
C VAL A 20 10.53 19.91 21.89
N LEU A 21 9.78 20.97 22.23
CA LEU A 21 8.58 21.35 21.49
C LEU A 21 8.89 21.74 20.04
N HIS A 22 9.98 22.46 19.80
CA HIS A 22 10.39 22.89 18.45
C HIS A 22 10.81 21.70 17.57
N LEU A 23 11.53 20.73 18.14
CA LEU A 23 11.91 19.48 17.47
C LEU A 23 10.69 18.63 17.11
N ILE A 24 9.72 18.48 18.02
CA ILE A 24 8.47 17.75 17.75
C ILE A 24 7.67 18.46 16.65
N LEU A 25 7.55 19.79 16.69
CA LEU A 25 6.83 20.55 15.66
C LEU A 25 7.46 20.38 14.26
N LEU A 26 8.79 20.39 14.19
CA LEU A 26 9.55 20.14 12.95
C LEU A 26 9.39 18.70 12.47
N TYR A 27 9.49 17.71 13.36
CA TYR A 27 9.36 16.28 13.02
C TYR A 27 7.96 15.91 12.52
N TRP A 28 6.92 16.57 13.05
CA TRP A 28 5.54 16.40 12.58
C TRP A 28 5.23 17.11 11.25
N LEU A 29 5.98 18.16 10.91
CA LEU A 29 5.75 18.93 9.68
C LEU A 29 6.35 18.28 8.43
N GLN A 30 7.48 17.57 8.59
CA GLN A 30 8.24 17.06 7.44
C GLN A 30 7.45 16.08 6.56
N PRO A 31 6.76 15.06 7.11
CA PRO A 31 5.98 14.14 6.30
C PRO A 31 4.89 14.89 5.52
N ARG A 32 4.25 15.87 6.18
CA ARG A 32 3.13 16.64 5.62
C ARG A 32 3.51 17.42 4.36
N LEU A 33 4.73 17.94 4.32
CA LEU A 33 5.25 18.67 3.14
C LEU A 33 5.54 17.72 1.97
N GLU A 34 6.08 16.52 2.24
CA GLU A 34 6.30 15.50 1.22
C GLU A 34 4.97 15.01 0.64
N TYR A 35 3.99 14.67 1.48
CA TYR A 35 2.64 14.32 1.03
C TYR A 35 1.99 15.44 0.21
N THR A 36 2.13 16.70 0.63
CA THR A 36 1.56 17.85 -0.10
C THR A 36 2.20 18.02 -1.47
N LYS A 37 3.52 17.85 -1.58
CA LYS A 37 4.23 17.91 -2.87
C LYS A 37 3.80 16.76 -3.78
N GLU A 38 3.71 15.54 -3.28
CA GLU A 38 3.30 14.38 -4.07
C GLU A 38 1.84 14.48 -4.55
N GLU A 39 0.91 14.89 -3.68
CA GLU A 39 -0.51 15.01 -4.05
C GLU A 39 -0.75 16.10 -5.11
N VAL A 40 0.03 17.19 -5.07
CA VAL A 40 -0.05 18.29 -6.05
C VAL A 40 0.62 17.92 -7.38
N THR A 41 1.75 17.21 -7.35
CA THR A 41 2.54 16.90 -8.56
C THR A 41 2.08 15.64 -9.27
N ASN A 42 1.68 14.59 -8.53
CA ASN A 42 1.23 13.34 -9.11
C ASN A 42 0.28 12.61 -8.14
N PRO A 43 -1.04 12.88 -8.16
CA PRO A 43 -1.98 12.20 -7.28
C PRO A 43 -2.00 10.69 -7.60
N LYS A 44 -1.44 9.90 -6.70
CA LYS A 44 -1.41 8.43 -6.79
C LYS A 44 -2.52 7.86 -5.91
N ARG A 45 -3.20 6.83 -6.40
CA ARG A 45 -4.24 6.13 -5.62
C ARG A 45 -4.13 4.63 -5.84
N THR A 46 -4.39 3.87 -4.78
CA THR A 46 -4.59 2.43 -4.88
C THR A 46 -5.88 2.16 -5.62
N VAL A 47 -5.81 1.41 -6.71
CA VAL A 47 -6.99 1.09 -7.53
C VAL A 47 -7.59 -0.21 -7.00
N CYS A 48 -8.82 -0.14 -6.49
CA CYS A 48 -9.60 -1.31 -6.09
C CYS A 48 -10.62 -1.63 -7.19
N SER A 49 -10.66 -2.87 -7.66
CA SER A 49 -11.57 -3.33 -8.70
C SER A 49 -12.03 -4.76 -8.44
N THR A 50 -12.82 -5.32 -9.34
CA THR A 50 -13.28 -6.72 -9.26
C THR A 50 -13.06 -7.43 -10.58
N VAL A 51 -12.49 -8.63 -10.55
CA VAL A 51 -12.32 -9.50 -11.72
C VAL A 51 -13.27 -10.69 -11.65
N ARG A 52 -13.53 -11.33 -12.79
CA ARG A 52 -14.37 -12.52 -12.85
C ARG A 52 -13.56 -13.72 -12.34
N ILE A 53 -14.19 -14.57 -11.53
CA ILE A 53 -13.60 -15.83 -11.08
C ILE A 53 -14.50 -17.01 -11.46
N ILE A 54 -13.89 -18.13 -11.87
CA ILE A 54 -14.56 -19.40 -12.21
C ILE A 54 -14.21 -20.44 -11.15
N GLY A 55 -15.21 -21.23 -10.73
CA GLY A 55 -15.03 -22.31 -9.76
C GLY A 55 -14.88 -21.82 -8.32
N GLY A 56 -15.07 -20.53 -8.06
CA GLY A 56 -15.03 -19.96 -6.70
C GLY A 56 -16.42 -19.84 -6.09
N ARG A 57 -16.47 -19.77 -4.76
CA ARG A 57 -17.71 -19.51 -3.98
C ARG A 57 -18.46 -18.26 -4.44
N TYR A 58 -17.73 -17.23 -4.90
CA TYR A 58 -18.27 -15.97 -5.39
C TYR A 58 -18.02 -15.83 -6.90
N PRO A 59 -18.90 -15.17 -7.66
CA PRO A 59 -18.71 -14.98 -9.10
C PRO A 59 -17.64 -13.92 -9.46
N ARG A 60 -17.25 -13.08 -8.49
CA ARG A 60 -16.30 -11.98 -8.66
C ARG A 60 -15.29 -11.98 -7.50
N LEU A 61 -14.02 -11.73 -7.84
CA LEU A 61 -12.92 -11.62 -6.89
C LEU A 61 -12.53 -10.14 -6.72
N PRO A 62 -12.50 -9.59 -5.49
CA PRO A 62 -11.96 -8.26 -5.24
C PRO A 62 -10.45 -8.25 -5.43
N VAL A 63 -9.95 -7.27 -6.19
CA VAL A 63 -8.53 -7.10 -6.47
C VAL A 63 -8.11 -5.67 -6.21
N ARG A 64 -6.85 -5.48 -5.87
CA ARG A 64 -6.25 -4.15 -5.74
C ARG A 64 -4.88 -4.11 -6.38
N THR A 65 -4.36 -2.91 -6.61
CA THR A 65 -2.96 -2.76 -6.97
C THR A 65 -2.06 -2.98 -5.75
N SER A 66 -0.87 -3.56 -5.96
CA SER A 66 0.17 -3.71 -4.94
C SER A 66 0.66 -2.35 -4.46
N GLU A 67 0.81 -1.41 -5.40
CA GLU A 67 1.29 -0.05 -5.18
C GLU A 67 0.29 1.01 -5.71
N PRO A 68 0.36 2.26 -5.22
CA PRO A 68 -0.51 3.32 -5.67
C PRO A 68 -0.13 3.80 -7.08
N VAL A 69 -1.13 3.84 -7.97
CA VAL A 69 -0.95 4.14 -9.40
C VAL A 69 -1.35 5.60 -9.69
N PRO A 70 -0.65 6.32 -10.58
CA PRO A 70 -1.02 7.68 -10.98
C PRO A 70 -2.41 7.74 -11.61
N LYS A 71 -3.17 8.80 -11.32
CA LYS A 71 -4.57 8.99 -11.80
C LYS A 71 -4.74 8.81 -13.30
N GLY A 72 -3.77 9.24 -14.11
CA GLY A 72 -3.82 9.11 -15.57
C GLY A 72 -3.90 7.65 -16.06
N LYS A 73 -3.29 6.71 -15.32
CA LYS A 73 -3.19 5.30 -15.69
C LYS A 73 -4.37 4.44 -15.23
N ILE A 74 -5.22 4.96 -14.33
CA ILE A 74 -6.36 4.21 -13.78
C ILE A 74 -7.30 3.66 -14.88
N LYS A 75 -7.54 4.45 -15.94
CA LYS A 75 -8.39 4.01 -17.07
C LYS A 75 -7.77 2.83 -17.83
N GLU A 76 -6.45 2.85 -18.04
CA GLU A 76 -5.72 1.75 -18.70
C GLU A 76 -5.77 0.48 -17.86
N VAL A 77 -5.56 0.61 -16.54
CA VAL A 77 -5.68 -0.49 -15.57
C VAL A 77 -7.06 -1.15 -15.66
N ILE A 78 -8.13 -0.35 -15.61
CA ILE A 78 -9.51 -0.87 -15.72
C ILE A 78 -9.72 -1.58 -17.06
N ASN A 79 -9.19 -1.04 -18.16
CA ASN A 79 -9.33 -1.67 -19.47
C ASN A 79 -8.58 -3.01 -19.58
N GLN A 80 -7.41 -3.15 -18.94
CA GLN A 80 -6.71 -4.43 -18.89
C GLN A 80 -7.41 -5.47 -18.00
N LEU A 81 -8.12 -5.01 -16.96
CA LEU A 81 -8.92 -5.88 -16.09
C LEU A 81 -10.22 -6.35 -16.75
N LYS A 82 -10.74 -5.60 -17.74
CA LYS A 82 -11.94 -6.00 -18.47
C LYS A 82 -11.69 -7.28 -19.27
N GLY A 83 -12.50 -8.30 -19.00
CA GLY A 83 -12.40 -9.61 -19.66
C GLY A 83 -11.43 -10.58 -18.99
N LEU A 84 -10.65 -10.12 -18.01
CA LEU A 84 -9.75 -10.99 -17.26
C LEU A 84 -10.57 -11.94 -16.37
N THR A 85 -10.26 -13.23 -16.48
CA THR A 85 -10.94 -14.30 -15.78
C THR A 85 -9.93 -15.15 -15.03
N VAL A 86 -10.12 -15.28 -13.72
CA VAL A 86 -9.28 -16.07 -12.82
C VAL A 86 -10.00 -17.38 -12.49
N LYS A 87 -9.26 -18.45 -12.19
CA LYS A 87 -9.83 -19.70 -11.68
C LYS A 87 -9.51 -19.84 -10.20
N ALA A 88 -10.44 -20.36 -9.41
CA ALA A 88 -10.15 -20.80 -8.04
C ALA A 88 -9.21 -22.03 -8.06
N PRO A 89 -8.46 -22.30 -6.98
CA PRO A 89 -8.36 -21.52 -5.74
C PRO A 89 -7.43 -20.30 -5.88
N VAL A 90 -7.75 -19.22 -5.17
CA VAL A 90 -6.93 -18.00 -5.10
C VAL A 90 -6.74 -17.61 -3.64
N ARG A 91 -5.53 -17.21 -3.25
CA ARG A 91 -5.21 -16.71 -1.91
C ARG A 91 -5.05 -15.21 -1.91
N ARG A 92 -5.27 -14.60 -0.74
CA ARG A 92 -4.99 -13.18 -0.55
C ARG A 92 -3.50 -12.91 -0.77
N GLY A 93 -3.21 -11.88 -1.57
CA GLY A 93 -1.85 -11.52 -1.98
C GLY A 93 -1.39 -12.19 -3.28
N ASP A 94 -2.17 -13.12 -3.85
CA ASP A 94 -1.82 -13.73 -5.13
C ASP A 94 -1.83 -12.68 -6.25
N VAL A 95 -0.79 -12.71 -7.07
CA VAL A 95 -0.62 -11.81 -8.21
C VAL A 95 -1.38 -12.36 -9.41
N ILE A 96 -2.41 -11.64 -9.83
CA ILE A 96 -3.28 -11.99 -10.96
C ILE A 96 -2.70 -11.44 -12.27
N LEU A 97 -2.15 -10.23 -12.24
CA LEU A 97 -1.56 -9.57 -13.39
C LEU A 97 -0.34 -8.77 -12.95
N ARG A 98 0.80 -9.02 -13.59
CA ARG A 98 2.05 -8.28 -13.32
C ARG A 98 2.15 -7.02 -14.17
N ASN A 99 2.76 -5.97 -13.63
CA ASN A 99 3.08 -4.72 -14.33
C ASN A 99 1.89 -4.11 -15.09
N VAL A 100 0.83 -3.80 -14.36
CA VAL A 100 -0.41 -3.27 -14.93
C VAL A 100 -0.18 -1.87 -15.53
N ALA A 101 -0.67 -1.65 -16.75
CA ALA A 101 -0.54 -0.41 -17.52
C ALA A 101 0.90 0.13 -17.66
N GLY A 102 1.91 -0.74 -17.52
CA GLY A 102 3.33 -0.37 -17.59
C GLY A 102 3.79 0.48 -16.40
N THR A 103 3.10 0.42 -15.26
CA THR A 103 3.38 1.25 -14.09
C THR A 103 4.36 0.62 -13.10
N GLY A 104 4.70 -0.65 -13.26
CA GLY A 104 5.47 -1.45 -12.30
C GLY A 104 4.62 -2.00 -11.14
N ALA A 105 3.35 -1.61 -11.02
CA ALA A 105 2.44 -2.14 -10.02
C ALA A 105 1.79 -3.45 -10.50
N ASP A 106 1.51 -4.35 -9.56
CA ASP A 106 0.85 -5.62 -9.83
C ASP A 106 -0.61 -5.58 -9.36
N ILE A 107 -1.47 -6.40 -9.95
CA ILE A 107 -2.84 -6.63 -9.47
C ILE A 107 -2.82 -7.86 -8.58
N ILE A 108 -3.23 -7.66 -7.33
CA ILE A 108 -3.26 -8.69 -6.30
C ILE A 108 -4.68 -8.97 -5.81
N ALA A 109 -4.94 -10.21 -5.43
CA ALA A 109 -6.18 -10.63 -4.80
C ALA A 109 -6.26 -10.12 -3.35
N GLU A 110 -7.40 -9.56 -2.96
CA GLU A 110 -7.61 -9.06 -1.58
C GLU A 110 -8.33 -10.08 -0.69
N MET A 111 -8.81 -11.19 -1.25
CA MET A 111 -9.63 -12.17 -0.55
C MET A 111 -9.25 -13.59 -0.99
N ASP A 112 -9.30 -14.52 -0.03
CA ASP A 112 -9.15 -15.95 -0.27
C ASP A 112 -10.44 -16.52 -0.86
N VAL A 113 -10.31 -17.31 -1.93
CA VAL A 113 -11.41 -18.02 -2.57
C VAL A 113 -11.01 -19.46 -2.79
N GLU A 114 -11.70 -20.36 -2.09
CA GLU A 114 -11.57 -21.79 -2.28
C GLU A 114 -12.32 -22.25 -3.53
N GLU A 115 -11.85 -23.36 -4.10
CA GLU A 115 -12.51 -24.02 -5.22
C GLU A 115 -13.75 -24.76 -4.73
N THR A 116 -14.88 -24.52 -5.37
CA THR A 116 -16.15 -25.20 -5.10
C THR A 116 -16.32 -26.29 -6.16
N SER A 117 -15.93 -27.51 -5.79
CA SER A 117 -16.09 -28.74 -6.58
C SER A 117 -17.54 -29.18 -6.72
#